data_AF-E1YFM8-F1
#
_entry.id   AF-E1YFM8-F1
#
_cell.length_a   1.000
_cell.length_b   1.000
_cell.length_c   1.000
_cell.angle_alpha   90.00
_cell.angle_beta   90.00
_cell.angle_gamma   90.00
#
_symmetry.space_group_name_H-M   'P 1'
#
loop_
_entity.id
_entity.type
_entity.pdbx_description
1 polymer ?
#
loop_
_entity_poly.entity_id
_entity_poly.type
_entity_poly.pdbx_seq_one_letter_code
_entity_poly.pdbx_strand_id
1 'polypeptide(L)'
;MGLFNYICGRMYLQIRFDGFTCQRKRSFFIYYMSPYHALRSIFHWLTPFGSENMRKNPVFTIVAFSFHICIVIAPLFLFAHIILIKQSWNVSWWFISDTTADIMTIIVIASCIFFLIRRIVRPEVKFLTTASDYIILAMVAAPFVTGFWTYHQFTGFRIMGIIHILSGEILLAAIPFTRLSHMIFFPVSRGYIGSEFGAIRHAKDW
;
A
#
# COMPACT_ATOMS: atom_id res chain seq x y z
N MET A 1 -7.11 -19.59 -12.38
CA MET A 1 -5.67 -19.94 -12.26
C MET A 1 -4.78 -19.35 -13.38
N GLY A 2 -5.22 -19.22 -14.63
CA GLY A 2 -4.39 -18.65 -15.70
C GLY A 2 -4.04 -17.16 -15.56
N LEU A 3 -4.99 -16.32 -15.12
CA LEU A 3 -4.80 -14.87 -14.99
C LEU A 3 -3.82 -14.50 -13.87
N PHE A 4 -3.94 -15.14 -12.70
CA PHE A 4 -3.06 -14.92 -11.55
C PHE A 4 -1.60 -15.30 -11.85
N ASN A 5 -1.37 -16.46 -12.47
CA ASN A 5 -0.02 -16.86 -12.89
C ASN A 5 0.56 -15.94 -13.98
N TYR A 6 -0.29 -15.41 -14.87
CA TYR A 6 0.12 -14.44 -15.88
C TYR A 6 0.50 -13.07 -15.26
N ILE A 7 -0.28 -12.61 -14.27
CA ILE A 7 0.00 -11.38 -13.51
C ILE A 7 1.27 -11.53 -12.68
N CYS A 8 1.45 -12.65 -11.96
CA CYS A 8 2.68 -12.96 -11.25
C CYS A 8 3.90 -13.03 -12.20
N GLY A 9 3.74 -13.63 -13.38
CA GLY A 9 4.77 -13.67 -14.42
C GLY A 9 5.14 -12.27 -14.96
N ARG A 10 4.16 -11.41 -15.21
CA ARG A 10 4.40 -10.01 -15.62
C ARG A 10 4.97 -9.15 -14.51
N MET A 11 4.53 -9.31 -13.26
CA MET A 11 5.14 -8.66 -12.10
C MET A 11 6.60 -9.07 -11.94
N TYR A 12 6.92 -10.37 -12.09
CA TYR A 12 8.30 -10.86 -12.05
C TYR A 12 9.17 -10.25 -13.18
N LEU A 13 8.64 -10.20 -14.40
CA LEU A 13 9.31 -9.60 -15.55
C LEU A 13 9.51 -8.08 -15.39
N GLN A 14 8.53 -7.37 -14.85
CA GLN A 14 8.61 -5.93 -14.59
C GLN A 14 9.60 -5.61 -13.47
N ILE A 15 9.57 -6.35 -12.35
CA ILE A 15 10.57 -6.23 -11.28
C ILE A 15 11.99 -6.51 -11.82
N ARG A 16 12.13 -7.48 -12.73
CA ARG A 16 13.40 -7.72 -13.44
C ARG A 16 13.80 -6.55 -14.35
N PHE A 17 12.87 -5.96 -15.10
CA PHE A 17 13.14 -4.83 -16.00
C PHE A 17 13.49 -3.54 -15.24
N ASP A 18 12.78 -3.26 -14.16
CA ASP A 18 13.07 -2.15 -13.24
C ASP A 18 14.39 -2.39 -12.49
N GLY A 19 14.67 -3.66 -12.14
CA GLY A 19 15.99 -4.10 -11.65
C GLY A 19 17.12 -3.92 -12.68
N PHE A 20 16.86 -4.17 -13.97
CA PHE A 20 17.81 -4.03 -15.08
C PHE A 20 18.12 -2.55 -15.37
N THR A 21 17.11 -1.69 -15.35
CA THR A 21 17.29 -0.23 -15.49
C THR A 21 17.99 0.38 -14.27
N CYS A 22 17.71 -0.12 -13.05
CA CYS A 22 18.51 0.17 -11.86
C CYS A 22 19.97 -0.32 -12.00
N GLN A 23 20.21 -1.45 -12.69
CA GLN A 23 21.55 -1.98 -12.95
C GLN A 23 22.41 -1.05 -13.82
N ARG A 24 21.80 -0.25 -14.71
CA ARG A 24 22.53 0.77 -15.48
C ARG A 24 22.88 2.02 -14.67
N LYS A 25 22.15 2.29 -13.58
CA LYS A 25 22.41 3.36 -12.59
C LYS A 25 23.12 2.86 -11.31
N ARG A 26 23.40 1.56 -11.22
CA ARG A 26 23.85 0.83 -10.01
C ARG A 26 25.16 1.32 -9.43
N SER A 27 26.06 1.82 -10.29
CA SER A 27 27.40 2.24 -9.88
C SER A 27 27.36 3.39 -8.87
N PHE A 28 26.37 4.28 -8.96
CA PHE A 28 26.20 5.38 -8.00
C PHE A 28 25.39 4.95 -6.75
N PHE A 29 24.35 4.14 -6.90
CA PHE A 29 23.43 3.81 -5.80
C PHE A 29 24.04 2.93 -4.71
N ILE A 30 24.81 1.90 -5.07
CA ILE A 30 25.39 0.96 -4.10
C ILE A 30 26.58 1.59 -3.36
N TYR A 31 27.31 2.50 -4.02
CA TYR A 31 28.52 3.10 -3.47
C TYR A 31 28.25 4.01 -2.25
N TYR A 32 27.06 4.60 -2.18
CA TYR A 32 26.66 5.53 -1.11
C TYR A 32 25.69 4.93 -0.08
N MET A 33 25.34 3.64 -0.20
CA MET A 33 24.42 2.96 0.70
C MET A 33 25.11 2.56 2.00
N SER A 34 24.77 3.22 3.10
CA SER A 34 25.20 2.84 4.44
C SER A 34 24.08 2.07 5.12
N PRO A 35 24.23 0.76 5.43
CA PRO A 35 23.15 -0.05 5.98
C PRO A 35 22.65 0.48 7.33
N TYR A 36 23.54 1.07 8.14
CA TYR A 36 23.17 1.70 9.41
C TYR A 36 22.23 2.90 9.22
N HIS A 37 22.58 3.83 8.33
CA HIS A 37 21.78 5.03 8.07
C HIS A 37 20.49 4.71 7.31
N ALA A 38 20.54 3.74 6.40
CA ALA A 38 19.37 3.22 5.70
C ALA A 38 18.34 2.64 6.68
N LEU A 39 18.74 1.72 7.55
CA LEU A 39 17.84 1.11 8.53
C LEU A 39 17.29 2.14 9.52
N ARG A 40 18.14 3.05 10.01
CA ARG A 40 17.71 4.13 10.93
C ARG A 40 16.61 5.00 10.31
N SER A 41 16.77 5.42 9.05
CA SER A 41 15.76 6.21 8.35
C SER A 41 14.45 5.43 8.17
N ILE A 42 14.54 4.14 7.80
CA ILE A 42 13.36 3.27 7.65
C ILE A 42 12.61 3.14 8.98
N PHE A 43 13.30 2.89 10.09
CA PHE A 43 12.67 2.79 11.42
C PHE A 43 12.01 4.10 11.87
N HIS A 44 12.63 5.26 11.63
CA HIS A 44 12.03 6.56 11.93
C HIS A 44 10.80 6.87 11.08
N TRP A 45 10.69 6.28 9.88
CA TRP A 45 9.50 6.43 9.04
C TRP A 45 8.41 5.40 9.32
N LEU A 46 8.78 4.22 9.83
CA LEU A 46 7.82 3.20 10.25
C LEU A 46 7.19 3.53 11.61
N THR A 47 7.83 4.39 12.41
CA THR A 47 7.31 4.85 13.70
C THR A 47 6.42 6.08 13.51
N PRO A 48 5.14 6.04 13.94
CA PRO A 48 4.27 7.21 13.85
C PRO A 48 4.87 8.38 14.62
N PHE A 49 4.82 9.58 14.03
CA PHE A 49 5.44 10.80 14.56
C PHE A 49 6.98 10.80 14.63
N GLY A 50 7.65 9.81 14.02
CA GLY A 50 9.11 9.75 13.98
C GLY A 50 9.76 10.88 13.17
N SER A 51 9.07 11.40 12.14
CA SER A 51 9.55 12.53 11.32
C SER A 51 8.88 13.88 11.65
N GLU A 52 9.61 14.98 11.43
CA GLU A 52 9.16 16.37 11.59
C GLU A 52 7.88 16.64 10.80
N ASN A 53 7.81 16.14 9.56
CA ASN A 53 6.61 16.34 8.73
C ASN A 53 5.37 15.65 9.31
N MET A 54 5.55 14.47 9.92
CA MET A 54 4.48 13.76 10.62
C MET A 54 4.01 14.52 11.87
N ARG A 55 4.96 15.08 12.64
CA ARG A 55 4.66 15.91 13.82
C ARG A 55 3.92 17.20 13.45
N LYS A 56 4.28 17.84 12.34
CA LYS A 56 3.61 19.06 11.83
C LYS A 56 2.20 18.79 11.32
N ASN A 57 1.91 17.57 10.85
CA ASN A 57 0.61 17.20 10.29
C ASN A 57 0.00 15.99 11.03
N PRO A 58 -0.37 16.12 12.31
CA PRO A 58 -0.72 14.98 13.16
C PRO A 58 -1.97 14.24 12.69
N VAL A 59 -3.00 14.98 12.25
CA VAL A 59 -4.25 14.38 11.75
C VAL A 59 -4.00 13.52 10.51
N PHE A 60 -3.24 14.05 9.54
CA PHE A 60 -2.88 13.30 8.34
C PHE A 60 -2.07 12.06 8.69
N THR A 61 -1.11 12.17 9.62
CA THR A 61 -0.30 11.04 10.09
C THR A 61 -1.15 9.93 10.66
N ILE A 62 -2.07 10.23 11.59
CA ILE A 62 -2.94 9.23 12.20
C ILE A 62 -3.75 8.50 11.12
N VAL A 63 -4.43 9.24 10.24
CA VAL A 63 -5.25 8.64 9.19
C VAL A 63 -4.40 7.80 8.22
N ALA A 64 -3.21 8.30 7.83
CA ALA A 64 -2.31 7.56 6.94
C ALA A 64 -1.83 6.25 7.57
N PHE A 65 -1.38 6.26 8.84
CA PHE A 65 -0.94 5.05 9.51
C PHE A 65 -2.09 4.06 9.72
N SER A 66 -3.25 4.53 10.20
CA SER A 66 -4.44 3.69 10.35
C SER A 66 -4.85 3.04 9.03
N PHE A 67 -4.84 3.79 7.92
CA PHE A 67 -5.12 3.26 6.59
C PHE A 67 -4.13 2.17 6.17
N HIS A 68 -2.81 2.41 6.28
CA HIS A 68 -1.80 1.45 5.84
C HIS A 68 -1.78 0.18 6.70
N ILE A 69 -2.01 0.31 8.01
CA ILE A 69 -2.14 -0.85 8.90
C ILE A 69 -3.36 -1.66 8.51
N CYS A 70 -4.52 -1.02 8.34
CA CYS A 70 -5.76 -1.72 8.04
C CYS A 70 -5.78 -2.35 6.64
N ILE A 71 -5.27 -1.65 5.63
CA ILE A 71 -5.27 -2.15 4.25
C ILE A 71 -4.39 -3.39 4.06
N VAL A 72 -3.36 -3.55 4.89
CA VAL A 72 -2.47 -4.73 4.86
C VAL A 72 -3.03 -5.84 5.74
N ILE A 73 -3.40 -5.52 6.98
CA ILE A 73 -3.80 -6.55 7.95
C ILE A 73 -5.19 -7.13 7.61
N ALA A 74 -6.16 -6.32 7.20
CA ALA A 74 -7.52 -6.81 6.93
C ALA A 74 -7.57 -7.94 5.88
N PRO A 75 -7.02 -7.80 4.66
CA PRO A 75 -7.06 -8.88 3.67
C PRO A 75 -6.16 -10.08 4.04
N LEU A 76 -5.11 -9.88 4.84
CA LEU A 76 -4.23 -10.98 5.26
C LEU A 76 -4.81 -11.81 6.40
N PHE A 77 -5.55 -11.20 7.33
CA PHE A 77 -6.02 -11.89 8.53
C PHE A 77 -7.53 -12.19 8.54
N LEU A 78 -8.26 -11.79 7.51
CA LEU A 78 -9.66 -12.16 7.35
C LEU A 78 -9.79 -13.65 7.01
N PHE A 79 -10.67 -14.35 7.73
CA PHE A 79 -10.93 -15.78 7.55
C PHE A 79 -11.22 -16.17 6.09
N ALA A 80 -12.07 -15.38 5.40
CA ALA A 80 -12.45 -15.64 4.01
C ALA A 80 -11.26 -15.58 3.03
N HIS A 81 -10.22 -14.78 3.30
CA HIS A 81 -9.03 -14.75 2.46
C HIS A 81 -8.08 -15.90 2.80
N ILE A 82 -7.91 -16.21 4.09
CA ILE A 82 -7.06 -17.32 4.54
C ILE A 82 -7.56 -18.66 4.00
N ILE A 83 -8.87 -18.89 3.96
CA ILE A 83 -9.41 -20.16 3.43
C ILE A 83 -9.13 -20.32 1.93
N LEU A 84 -9.17 -19.23 1.14
CA LEU A 84 -8.82 -19.26 -0.28
C LEU A 84 -7.33 -19.59 -0.49
N ILE A 85 -6.47 -19.05 0.36
CA ILE A 85 -5.02 -19.34 0.37
C ILE A 85 -4.78 -20.79 0.78
N LYS A 86 -5.48 -21.29 1.80
CA LYS A 86 -5.39 -22.69 2.22
C LYS A 86 -5.82 -23.64 1.11
N GLN A 87 -6.89 -23.31 0.37
CA GLN A 87 -7.33 -24.10 -0.77
C GLN A 87 -6.33 -24.07 -1.94
N SER A 88 -5.62 -22.96 -2.13
CA SER A 88 -4.68 -22.79 -3.26
C SER A 88 -3.29 -23.34 -3.00
N TRP A 89 -2.77 -23.17 -1.78
CA TRP A 89 -1.38 -23.46 -1.41
C TRP A 89 -1.24 -24.37 -0.18
N ASN A 90 -2.35 -24.79 0.44
CA ASN A 90 -2.36 -25.59 1.67
C ASN A 90 -1.63 -24.92 2.85
N VAL A 91 -1.58 -23.57 2.85
CA VAL A 91 -1.00 -22.75 3.92
C VAL A 91 -2.11 -22.00 4.64
N SER A 92 -2.07 -21.97 5.97
CA SER A 92 -2.99 -21.18 6.80
C SER A 92 -2.30 -20.70 8.07
N TRP A 93 -2.77 -19.59 8.62
CA TRP A 93 -2.32 -19.03 9.89
C TRP A 93 -3.52 -18.56 10.72
N TRP A 94 -3.28 -17.81 11.80
CA TRP A 94 -4.33 -17.27 12.66
C TRP A 94 -5.17 -16.21 11.94
N PHE A 95 -6.45 -16.09 12.30
CA PHE A 95 -7.36 -15.08 11.77
C PHE A 95 -7.82 -14.14 12.89
N ILE A 96 -8.25 -12.93 12.53
CA ILE A 96 -8.83 -11.96 13.48
C ILE A 96 -10.36 -12.15 13.60
N SER A 97 -10.96 -11.57 14.64
CA SER A 97 -12.42 -11.59 14.78
C SER A 97 -13.10 -10.80 13.67
N ASP A 98 -14.29 -11.24 13.27
CA ASP A 98 -15.08 -10.59 12.23
C ASP A 98 -15.35 -9.11 12.56
N THR A 99 -15.72 -8.80 13.80
CA THR A 99 -15.91 -7.42 14.27
C THR A 99 -14.66 -6.56 14.09
N THR A 100 -13.48 -7.12 14.37
CA THR A 100 -12.21 -6.41 14.16
C THR A 100 -12.01 -6.11 12.67
N ALA A 101 -12.25 -7.10 11.79
CA ALA A 101 -12.08 -6.92 10.36
C ALA A 101 -13.07 -5.90 9.78
N ASP A 102 -14.30 -5.86 10.28
CA ASP A 102 -15.30 -4.85 9.91
C ASP A 102 -14.88 -3.44 10.32
N ILE A 103 -14.42 -3.26 11.56
CA ILE A 103 -13.89 -1.97 12.03
C ILE A 103 -12.72 -1.51 11.15
N MET A 104 -11.78 -2.42 10.84
CA MET A 104 -10.64 -2.11 9.99
C MET A 104 -11.08 -1.71 8.57
N THR A 105 -12.09 -2.39 8.02
CA THR A 105 -12.65 -2.07 6.71
C THR A 105 -13.30 -0.69 6.69
N ILE A 106 -14.08 -0.36 7.74
CA ILE A 106 -14.69 0.96 7.90
C ILE A 106 -13.60 2.04 8.01
N ILE A 107 -12.52 1.80 8.76
CA ILE A 107 -11.37 2.71 8.86
C ILE A 107 -10.75 2.96 7.47
N VAL A 108 -10.58 1.93 6.65
CA VAL A 108 -10.05 2.06 5.28
C VAL A 108 -10.98 2.92 4.43
N ILE A 109 -12.29 2.66 4.45
CA ILE A 109 -13.29 3.42 3.68
C ILE A 109 -13.31 4.89 4.12
N ALA A 110 -13.35 5.14 5.43
CA ALA A 110 -13.32 6.50 5.98
C ALA A 110 -12.03 7.25 5.63
N SER A 111 -10.88 6.56 5.66
CA SER A 111 -9.59 7.12 5.26
C SER A 111 -9.55 7.47 3.77
N CYS A 112 -10.12 6.63 2.90
CA CYS A 112 -10.26 6.94 1.47
C CYS A 112 -11.09 8.22 1.26
N ILE A 113 -12.20 8.38 1.97
CA ILE A 113 -13.02 9.60 1.91
C ILE A 113 -12.22 10.81 2.38
N PHE A 114 -11.49 10.68 3.50
CA PHE A 114 -10.61 11.74 4.00
C PHE A 114 -9.55 12.15 2.98
N PHE A 115 -8.88 11.20 2.32
CA PHE A 115 -7.89 11.50 1.28
C PHE A 115 -8.51 12.18 0.06
N LEU A 116 -9.73 11.77 -0.34
CA LEU A 116 -10.47 12.42 -1.41
C LEU A 116 -10.78 13.89 -1.07
N ILE A 117 -11.36 14.12 0.10
CA ILE A 117 -11.70 15.48 0.57
C ILE A 117 -10.44 16.34 0.67
N ARG A 118 -9.37 15.83 1.28
CA ARG A 118 -8.09 16.55 1.38
C ARG A 118 -7.55 16.96 0.02
N ARG A 119 -7.69 16.10 -0.99
CA ARG A 119 -7.21 16.32 -2.35
C ARG A 119 -8.03 17.38 -3.11
N ILE A 120 -9.30 17.54 -2.76
CA ILE A 120 -10.20 18.56 -3.35
C ILE A 120 -10.05 19.92 -2.64
N VAL A 121 -9.93 19.90 -1.30
CA VAL A 121 -10.00 21.10 -0.46
C VAL A 121 -8.63 21.77 -0.29
N ARG A 122 -7.54 21.00 -0.15
CA ARG A 122 -6.21 21.57 0.11
C ARG A 122 -5.54 22.01 -1.20
N PRO A 123 -5.29 23.31 -1.41
CA PRO A 123 -4.75 23.82 -2.68
C PRO A 123 -3.38 23.22 -3.00
N GLU A 124 -2.55 22.97 -1.99
CA GLU A 124 -1.21 22.39 -2.14
C GLU A 124 -1.28 20.96 -2.71
N VAL A 125 -2.29 20.20 -2.30
CA VAL A 125 -2.50 18.82 -2.75
C VAL A 125 -3.21 18.80 -4.09
N LYS A 126 -4.21 19.67 -4.27
CA LYS A 126 -4.98 19.80 -5.51
C LYS A 126 -4.09 20.15 -6.69
N PHE A 127 -3.11 21.03 -6.49
CA PHE A 127 -2.17 21.42 -7.53
C PHE A 127 -1.32 20.24 -8.07
N LEU A 128 -0.94 19.31 -7.19
CA LEU A 128 -0.14 18.13 -7.55
C LEU A 128 -0.99 16.93 -8.00
N THR A 129 -2.31 17.08 -7.99
CA THR A 129 -3.24 16.00 -8.27
C THR A 129 -3.48 15.81 -9.75
N THR A 130 -3.36 14.57 -10.21
CA THR A 130 -3.72 14.16 -11.56
C THR A 130 -4.99 13.29 -11.55
N ALA A 131 -5.67 13.16 -12.68
CA ALA A 131 -6.87 12.30 -12.80
C ALA A 131 -6.61 10.85 -12.36
N SER A 132 -5.41 10.33 -12.62
CA SER A 132 -4.98 9.01 -12.18
C SER A 132 -5.01 8.81 -10.67
N ASP A 133 -4.82 9.86 -9.87
CA ASP A 133 -4.86 9.75 -8.40
C ASP A 133 -6.27 9.42 -7.89
N TYR A 134 -7.31 9.98 -8.52
CA TYR A 134 -8.70 9.69 -8.16
C TYR A 134 -9.08 8.27 -8.56
N ILE A 135 -8.62 7.82 -9.73
CA ILE A 135 -8.85 6.45 -10.22
C ILE A 135 -8.18 5.45 -9.29
N ILE A 136 -6.93 5.68 -8.89
CA ILE A 136 -6.22 4.81 -7.95
C ILE A 136 -6.94 4.77 -6.60
N LEU A 137 -7.40 5.91 -6.09
CA LEU A 137 -8.13 5.96 -4.83
C LEU A 137 -9.45 5.16 -4.90
N ALA A 138 -10.18 5.28 -6.01
CA ALA A 138 -11.40 4.51 -6.24
C ALA A 138 -11.10 3.01 -6.38
N MET A 139 -10.03 2.64 -7.09
CA MET A 139 -9.61 1.25 -7.26
C MET A 139 -9.22 0.60 -5.94
N VAL A 140 -8.58 1.36 -5.05
CA VAL A 140 -8.25 0.89 -3.70
C VAL A 140 -9.49 0.78 -2.82
N ALA A 141 -10.42 1.73 -2.89
CA ALA A 141 -11.65 1.70 -2.09
C ALA A 141 -12.63 0.60 -2.54
N ALA A 142 -12.69 0.31 -3.84
CA ALA A 142 -13.65 -0.62 -4.43
C ALA A 142 -13.71 -2.00 -3.73
N PRO A 143 -12.61 -2.76 -3.58
CA PRO A 143 -12.67 -4.08 -2.94
C PRO A 143 -13.11 -4.01 -1.48
N PHE A 144 -12.79 -2.94 -0.74
CA PHE A 144 -13.24 -2.80 0.65
C PHE A 144 -14.74 -2.52 0.74
N VAL A 145 -15.27 -1.63 -0.11
CA VAL A 145 -16.70 -1.33 -0.15
C VAL A 145 -17.51 -2.56 -0.57
N THR A 146 -17.10 -3.22 -1.66
CA THR A 146 -17.84 -4.37 -2.19
C THR A 146 -17.67 -5.62 -1.33
N GLY A 147 -16.50 -5.78 -0.69
CA GLY A 147 -16.23 -6.84 0.27
C GLY A 147 -17.10 -6.70 1.51
N PHE A 148 -17.14 -5.50 2.11
CA PHE A 148 -18.01 -5.19 3.25
C PHE A 148 -19.49 -5.42 2.93
N TRP A 149 -19.93 -4.97 1.75
CA TRP A 149 -21.30 -5.16 1.27
C TRP A 149 -21.66 -6.65 1.14
N THR A 150 -20.73 -7.45 0.61
CA THR A 150 -20.92 -8.88 0.44
C THR A 150 -20.96 -9.59 1.78
N TYR A 151 -20.06 -9.25 2.70
CA TYR A 151 -20.01 -9.85 4.03
C TYR A 151 -21.33 -9.65 4.80
N HIS A 152 -21.90 -8.44 4.76
CA HIS A 152 -23.18 -8.12 5.40
C HIS A 152 -24.43 -8.66 4.69
N GLN A 153 -24.26 -9.41 3.59
CA GLN A 153 -25.36 -10.02 2.83
C GLN A 153 -26.43 -9.00 2.37
N PHE A 154 -26.04 -7.77 2.08
CA PHE A 154 -26.96 -6.75 1.57
C PHE A 154 -27.51 -7.15 0.19
N THR A 155 -28.51 -6.40 -0.28
CA THR A 155 -29.16 -6.66 -1.58
C THR A 155 -28.12 -6.79 -2.70
N GLY A 156 -28.23 -7.84 -3.50
CA GLY A 156 -27.29 -8.10 -4.58
C GLY A 156 -25.90 -8.58 -4.13
N PHE A 157 -25.74 -9.09 -2.90
CA PHE A 157 -24.44 -9.54 -2.36
C PHE A 157 -23.67 -10.49 -3.30
N ARG A 158 -24.36 -11.35 -4.08
CA ARG A 158 -23.72 -12.23 -5.06
C ARG A 158 -22.97 -11.45 -6.15
N ILE A 159 -23.60 -10.39 -6.66
CA ILE A 159 -22.99 -9.51 -7.68
C ILE A 159 -21.85 -8.72 -7.04
N MET A 160 -22.04 -8.19 -5.83
CA MET A 160 -20.99 -7.46 -5.12
C MET A 160 -19.79 -8.34 -4.78
N GLY A 161 -20.00 -9.63 -4.51
CA GLY A 161 -18.92 -10.59 -4.31
C GLY A 161 -18.09 -10.81 -5.58
N ILE A 162 -18.74 -10.87 -6.75
CA ILE A 162 -18.04 -10.94 -8.04
C ILE A 162 -17.26 -9.64 -8.29
N ILE A 163 -17.85 -8.48 -8.02
CA ILE A 163 -17.18 -7.18 -8.16
C ILE A 163 -16.01 -7.06 -7.18
N HIS A 164 -16.12 -7.58 -5.95
CA HIS A 164 -15.04 -7.63 -4.98
C HIS A 164 -13.84 -8.42 -5.51
N ILE A 165 -14.08 -9.63 -6.03
CA ILE A 165 -13.01 -10.45 -6.62
C ILE A 165 -12.38 -9.73 -7.81
N LEU A 166 -13.20 -9.22 -8.74
CA LEU A 166 -12.72 -8.55 -9.94
C LEU A 166 -11.92 -7.28 -9.61
N SER A 167 -12.42 -6.44 -8.69
CA SER A 167 -11.73 -5.23 -8.25
C SER A 167 -10.44 -5.54 -7.50
N GLY A 168 -10.41 -6.60 -6.70
CA GLY A 168 -9.20 -7.10 -6.05
C GLY A 168 -8.14 -7.57 -7.06
N GLU A 169 -8.53 -8.35 -8.07
CA GLU A 169 -7.62 -8.79 -9.14
C GLU A 169 -7.06 -7.61 -9.94
N ILE A 170 -7.91 -6.64 -10.32
CA ILE A 170 -7.49 -5.43 -11.02
C ILE A 170 -6.52 -4.62 -10.15
N LEU A 171 -6.84 -4.44 -8.87
CA LEU A 171 -5.98 -3.71 -7.94
C LEU A 171 -4.60 -4.36 -7.84
N LEU A 172 -4.54 -5.68 -7.62
CA LEU A 172 -3.28 -6.43 -7.53
C LEU A 172 -2.47 -6.33 -8.83
N ALA A 173 -3.12 -6.45 -10.00
CA ALA A 173 -2.46 -6.32 -11.29
C ALA A 173 -1.92 -4.90 -11.55
N ALA A 174 -2.57 -3.87 -10.98
CA ALA A 174 -2.20 -2.46 -11.16
C ALA A 174 -1.05 -2.00 -10.24
N ILE A 175 -0.71 -2.75 -9.19
CA ILE A 175 0.33 -2.37 -8.20
C ILE A 175 1.64 -1.89 -8.86
N PRO A 176 2.29 -2.67 -9.76
CA PRO A 176 3.60 -2.28 -10.30
C PRO A 176 3.53 -1.12 -11.30
N PHE A 177 2.37 -0.88 -11.92
CA PHE A 177 2.22 0.09 -13.02
C PHE A 177 1.64 1.44 -12.57
N THR A 178 1.29 1.57 -11.29
CA THR A 178 0.66 2.77 -10.75
C THR A 178 1.48 3.37 -9.62
N ARG A 179 1.00 4.48 -9.05
CA ARG A 179 1.59 5.09 -7.85
C ARG A 179 1.55 4.16 -6.63
N LEU A 180 0.85 3.02 -6.69
CA LEU A 180 0.86 1.97 -5.66
C LEU A 180 2.20 1.22 -5.56
N SER A 181 3.05 1.30 -6.57
CA SER A 181 4.40 0.71 -6.57
C SER A 181 5.28 1.24 -5.43
N HIS A 182 4.91 2.37 -4.81
CA HIS A 182 5.56 2.87 -3.60
C HIS A 182 5.60 1.82 -2.49
N MET A 183 4.64 0.90 -2.41
CA MET A 183 4.66 -0.20 -1.43
C MET A 183 5.90 -1.09 -1.59
N ILE A 184 6.36 -1.31 -2.82
CA ILE A 184 7.51 -2.15 -3.17
C ILE A 184 8.82 -1.35 -3.01
N PHE A 185 8.82 -0.10 -3.50
CA PHE A 185 10.02 0.73 -3.55
C PHE A 185 10.27 1.58 -2.30
N PHE A 186 9.34 1.62 -1.35
CA PHE A 186 9.50 2.34 -0.08
C PHE A 186 10.82 2.03 0.65
N PRO A 187 11.15 0.76 0.97
CA PRO A 187 12.38 0.48 1.71
C PRO A 187 13.65 0.85 0.93
N VAL A 188 13.63 0.69 -0.39
CA VAL A 188 14.77 1.00 -1.27
C VAL A 188 15.00 2.51 -1.36
N SER A 189 13.94 3.26 -1.65
CA SER A 189 14.02 4.72 -1.78
C SER A 189 14.35 5.40 -0.44
N ARG A 190 13.72 4.97 0.65
CA ARG A 190 14.01 5.50 2.00
C ARG A 190 15.41 5.12 2.47
N GLY A 191 15.84 3.88 2.23
CA GLY A 191 17.18 3.43 2.59
C GLY A 191 18.28 4.23 1.89
N TYR A 192 18.08 4.56 0.61
CA TYR A 192 18.99 5.41 -0.15
C TYR A 192 19.02 6.85 0.37
N ILE A 193 17.86 7.49 0.56
CA ILE A 193 17.76 8.85 1.10
C ILE A 193 18.40 8.92 2.49
N GLY A 194 18.09 7.97 3.38
CA GLY A 194 18.70 7.90 4.70
C GLY A 194 20.23 7.77 4.64
N SER A 195 20.74 6.98 3.69
CA SER A 195 22.18 6.85 3.47
C SER A 195 22.82 8.13 2.94
N GLU A 196 22.20 8.79 1.97
CA GLU A 196 22.72 10.04 1.39
C GLU A 196 22.76 11.17 2.42
N PHE A 197 21.63 11.41 3.10
CA PHE A 197 21.53 12.48 4.09
C PHE A 197 22.37 12.19 5.33
N GLY A 198 22.35 10.95 5.84
CA GLY A 198 23.08 10.59 7.04
C GLY A 198 24.59 10.40 6.83
N ALA A 199 24.99 9.64 5.81
CA ALA A 199 26.38 9.25 5.62
C ALA A 199 27.22 10.29 4.86
N ILE A 200 26.62 11.04 3.94
CA ILE A 200 27.35 12.03 3.11
C ILE A 200 27.12 13.45 3.61
N ARG A 201 25.84 13.83 3.79
CA ARG A 201 25.47 15.22 4.10
C ARG A 201 25.47 15.53 5.60
N HIS A 202 25.67 14.52 6.44
CA HIS A 202 25.63 14.60 7.91
C HIS A 202 24.38 15.31 8.45
N ALA A 203 23.25 15.14 7.76
CA ALA A 203 21.96 15.73 8.08
C ALA A 203 20.96 14.65 8.47
N LYS A 204 20.05 14.98 9.39
CA LYS A 204 18.93 14.10 9.75
C LYS A 204 17.82 14.28 8.71
N ASP A 205 17.29 13.17 8.21
CA ASP A 205 16.21 13.14 7.21
C ASP A 205 14.82 12.97 7.83
N TRP A 206 14.72 13.07 9.16
CA TRP A 206 13.50 12.98 9.96
C TRP A 206 13.39 14.14 10.96
#